data_AF-A0A8S2TTJ8-F1
#
_entry.id   AF-A0A8S2TTJ8-F1
#
_cell.length_a   1.000
_cell.length_b   1.000
_cell.length_c   1.000
_cell.angle_alpha   90.00
_cell.angle_beta   90.00
_cell.angle_gamma   90.00
#
_symmetry.space_group_name_H-M   'P 1'
#
loop_
_entity.id
_entity.type
_entity.pdbx_description
1 polymer ?
#
loop_
_entity_poly.entity_id
_entity_poly.type
_entity_poly.pdbx_seq_one_letter_code
_entity_poly.pdbx_strand_id
1 'polypeptide(L)'
;RSGTTQGEILLDNIVCFGLAMDEQRCLYVSDHVKGEVRRYKFGDNSGTLVAGGNGQGGGLNQLNYPTFLFVDRQHNVYVSDFYNHRVMKWNKGAKEGIVVAGGQGVG
;
A
#
# COMPACT_ATOMS: atom_id res chain seq x y z
N ARG A 1 18.41 -8.70 -29.07
CA ARG A 1 17.06 -8.17 -28.75
C ARG A 1 17.26 -6.71 -28.39
N SER A 2 16.84 -5.79 -29.26
CA SER A 2 17.12 -4.35 -29.14
C SER A 2 16.44 -3.79 -27.89
N GLY A 3 17.26 -3.33 -26.95
CA GLY A 3 16.81 -2.61 -25.77
C GLY A 3 16.31 -1.23 -26.15
N THR A 4 15.02 -1.01 -25.96
CA THR A 4 14.45 0.33 -25.82
C THR A 4 14.28 0.57 -24.32
N THR A 5 15.17 1.37 -23.73
CA THR A 5 15.05 1.92 -22.37
C THR A 5 14.12 3.12 -22.37
N GLN A 6 12.92 2.97 -22.93
CA GLN A 6 11.90 4.00 -22.84
C GLN A 6 11.07 3.68 -21.60
N GLY A 7 11.20 4.52 -20.58
CA GLY A 7 10.40 4.38 -19.36
C GLY A 7 8.92 4.56 -19.68
N GLU A 8 8.10 3.60 -19.26
CA GLU A 8 6.64 3.68 -19.35
C GLU A 8 6.09 4.26 -18.05
N ILE A 9 5.20 5.26 -18.14
CA ILE A 9 4.46 5.73 -16.97
C ILE A 9 3.42 4.65 -16.65
N LEU A 10 3.71 3.84 -15.64
CA LEU A 10 2.80 2.80 -15.19
C LEU A 10 1.64 3.35 -14.35
N LEU A 11 1.79 4.56 -13.78
CA LEU A 11 0.88 5.16 -12.81
C LEU A 11 0.87 6.69 -12.92
N ASP A 12 -0.31 7.27 -13.11
CA ASP A 12 -0.55 8.70 -12.94
C ASP A 12 -1.52 8.94 -11.76
N ASN A 13 -1.67 10.21 -11.34
CA ASN A 13 -2.63 10.63 -10.32
C ASN A 13 -2.58 9.84 -8.99
N ILE A 14 -1.37 9.54 -8.54
CA ILE A 14 -1.08 8.94 -7.24
C ILE A 14 -0.30 9.92 -6.38
N VAL A 15 -0.75 10.13 -5.14
CA VAL A 15 0.03 10.85 -4.14
C VAL A 15 0.90 9.84 -3.42
N CYS A 16 1.94 9.38 -4.12
CA CYS A 16 2.84 8.32 -3.66
C CYS A 16 3.76 8.81 -2.54
N PHE A 17 3.72 8.13 -1.40
CA PHE A 17 4.63 8.38 -0.27
C PHE A 17 5.54 7.19 0.04
N GLY A 18 5.10 5.97 -0.30
CA GLY A 18 5.88 4.76 -0.07
C GLY A 18 5.65 3.72 -1.15
N LEU A 19 6.71 2.98 -1.44
CA LEU A 19 6.69 1.85 -2.35
C LEU A 19 7.39 0.63 -1.74
N ALA A 20 6.97 -0.55 -2.17
CA ALA A 20 7.64 -1.82 -1.88
C ALA A 20 7.51 -2.76 -3.08
N MET A 21 8.36 -3.78 -3.17
CA MET A 21 8.28 -4.79 -4.20
C MET A 21 8.38 -6.19 -3.58
N ASP A 22 7.57 -7.13 -4.05
CA ASP A 22 7.64 -8.54 -3.63
C ASP A 22 8.57 -9.37 -4.52
N GLU A 23 8.83 -10.62 -4.11
CA GLU A 23 9.70 -11.56 -4.84
C GLU A 23 9.17 -11.90 -6.24
N GLN A 24 7.89 -11.65 -6.51
CA GLN A 24 7.22 -11.83 -7.80
C GLN A 24 7.25 -10.57 -8.66
N ARG A 25 8.03 -9.55 -8.26
CA ARG A 25 8.18 -8.26 -8.96
C ARG A 25 6.87 -7.48 -9.08
N CYS A 26 5.95 -7.64 -8.13
CA CYS A 26 4.80 -6.76 -8.01
C CYS A 26 5.18 -5.52 -7.21
N LEU A 27 4.85 -4.34 -7.73
CA LEU A 27 5.02 -3.06 -7.05
C LEU A 27 3.81 -2.78 -6.17
N TYR A 28 4.04 -2.36 -4.93
CA TYR A 28 3.03 -1.91 -4.00
C TYR A 28 3.26 -0.43 -3.76
N VAL A 29 2.20 0.37 -3.83
CA VAL A 29 2.29 1.82 -3.68
C VAL A 29 1.20 2.30 -2.74
N SER A 30 1.57 3.14 -1.78
CA SER A 30 0.62 3.85 -0.93
C SER A 30 0.15 5.12 -1.63
N ASP A 31 -1.16 5.29 -1.72
CA ASP A 31 -1.77 6.58 -2.07
C ASP A 31 -2.16 7.27 -0.76
N HIS A 32 -1.35 8.27 -0.42
CA HIS A 32 -1.42 8.99 0.84
C HIS A 32 -2.78 9.66 1.04
N VAL A 33 -3.32 10.31 0.01
CA VAL A 33 -4.59 11.07 0.10
C VAL A 33 -5.80 10.15 -0.02
N LYS A 34 -5.73 9.10 -0.84
CA LYS A 34 -6.85 8.15 -0.98
C LYS A 34 -6.97 7.18 0.21
N GLY A 35 -5.96 7.08 1.07
CA GLY A 35 -5.98 6.17 2.21
C GLY A 35 -6.01 4.70 1.75
N GLU A 36 -5.21 4.38 0.74
CA GLU A 36 -5.18 3.03 0.15
C GLU A 36 -3.76 2.59 -0.21
N VAL A 37 -3.59 1.27 -0.32
CA VAL A 37 -2.41 0.66 -0.91
C VAL A 37 -2.85 -0.21 -2.07
N ARG A 38 -2.18 -0.04 -3.22
CA ARG A 38 -2.44 -0.82 -4.43
C ARG A 38 -1.22 -1.61 -4.84
N ARG A 39 -1.46 -2.81 -5.38
CA ARG A 39 -0.48 -3.70 -5.99
C ARG A 39 -0.61 -3.66 -7.51
N TYR A 40 0.52 -3.59 -8.19
CA TYR A 40 0.66 -3.56 -9.64
C TYR A 40 1.65 -4.63 -10.10
N LYS A 41 1.29 -5.35 -11.15
CA LYS A 41 2.20 -6.19 -11.92
C LYS A 41 2.70 -5.41 -13.13
N PHE A 42 3.80 -5.87 -13.71
CA PHE A 42 4.26 -5.35 -14.98
C PHE A 42 3.18 -5.51 -16.06
N GLY A 43 2.81 -4.40 -16.70
CA GLY A 43 1.74 -4.36 -17.70
C GLY A 43 0.32 -4.21 -17.13
N ASP A 44 0.14 -4.05 -15.81
CA ASP A 44 -1.17 -3.70 -15.24
C ASP A 44 -1.51 -2.25 -15.58
N ASN A 45 -2.67 -2.02 -16.18
CA ASN A 45 -3.23 -0.67 -16.40
C ASN A 45 -4.02 -0.16 -15.19
N SER A 46 -4.22 -1.00 -14.16
CA SER A 46 -4.94 -0.62 -12.94
C SER A 46 -4.47 -1.48 -11.77
N GLY A 47 -4.37 -0.87 -10.58
CA GLY A 47 -3.86 -1.53 -9.39
C GLY A 47 -4.92 -2.31 -8.65
N THR A 48 -4.54 -3.48 -8.14
CA THR A 48 -5.37 -4.24 -7.19
C THR A 48 -5.32 -3.57 -5.82
N LEU A 49 -6.47 -3.19 -5.25
CA LEU A 49 -6.54 -2.71 -3.86
C LEU A 49 -6.15 -3.85 -2.90
N VAL A 50 -5.19 -3.58 -2.01
CA VAL A 50 -4.66 -4.58 -1.04
C VAL A 50 -4.74 -4.14 0.42
N ALA A 51 -4.94 -2.85 0.69
CA ALA A 51 -5.22 -2.32 2.02
C ALA A 51 -6.00 -0.99 1.93
N GLY A 52 -6.84 -0.70 2.93
CA GLY A 52 -7.64 0.52 2.96
C GLY A 52 -8.74 0.56 1.88
N GLY A 53 -8.90 1.72 1.23
CA GLY A 53 -9.81 1.91 0.10
C GLY A 53 -11.28 2.16 0.47
N ASN A 54 -11.57 2.39 1.76
CA ASN A 54 -12.89 2.78 2.26
C ASN A 54 -12.91 4.25 2.72
N GLY A 55 -12.14 5.09 2.03
CA GLY A 55 -11.88 6.47 2.42
C GLY A 55 -10.88 6.58 3.57
N GLN A 56 -10.39 7.80 3.76
CA GLN A 56 -9.45 8.12 4.83
C GLN A 56 -10.15 8.01 6.19
N GLY A 57 -9.54 7.31 7.16
CA GLY A 57 -10.15 7.15 8.49
C GLY A 57 -9.43 6.18 9.41
N GLY A 58 -10.01 5.98 10.61
CA GLY A 58 -9.44 5.18 11.69
C GLY A 58 -9.97 3.73 11.78
N GLY A 59 -10.94 3.35 10.95
CA GLY A 59 -11.49 1.99 10.92
C GLY A 59 -10.44 0.94 10.55
N LEU A 60 -10.73 -0.35 10.82
CA LEU A 60 -9.82 -1.45 10.46
C LEU A 60 -9.76 -1.70 8.95
N ASN A 61 -10.75 -1.22 8.20
CA ASN A 61 -10.79 -1.23 6.74
C ASN A 61 -10.35 0.12 6.12
N GLN A 62 -9.85 1.04 6.93
CA GLN A 62 -9.43 2.39 6.52
C GLN A 62 -7.97 2.64 6.89
N LEU A 63 -7.36 3.59 6.20
CA LEU A 63 -6.05 4.14 6.50
C LEU A 63 -6.16 5.66 6.54
N ASN A 64 -5.28 6.30 7.30
CA ASN A 64 -5.19 7.74 7.43
C ASN A 64 -3.77 8.17 7.07
N TYR A 65 -3.60 8.59 5.82
CA TYR A 65 -2.33 9.02 5.26
C TYR A 65 -1.23 7.94 5.37
N PRO A 66 -1.41 6.78 4.74
CA PRO A 66 -0.45 5.70 4.78
C PRO A 66 0.87 6.10 4.11
N THR A 67 1.99 5.75 4.72
CA THR A 67 3.33 6.12 4.22
C THR A 67 4.12 4.88 3.80
N PHE A 68 4.99 4.37 4.67
CA PHE A 68 5.88 3.26 4.38
C PHE A 68 5.15 1.93 4.32
N LEU A 69 5.68 1.05 3.47
CA LEU A 69 5.16 -0.28 3.21
C LEU A 69 6.24 -1.34 3.43
N PHE A 70 5.83 -2.49 3.96
CA PHE A 70 6.63 -3.71 3.93
C PHE A 70 5.74 -4.86 3.47
N VAL A 71 6.27 -5.75 2.63
CA VAL A 71 5.55 -6.92 2.12
C VAL A 71 6.34 -8.16 2.48
N ASP A 72 5.71 -9.08 3.21
CA ASP A 72 6.35 -10.34 3.58
C ASP A 72 6.20 -11.42 2.50
N ARG A 73 6.86 -12.57 2.70
CA ARG A 73 6.83 -13.70 1.75
C ARG A 73 5.45 -14.35 1.59
N GLN A 74 4.52 -14.09 2.50
CA GLN A 74 3.13 -14.55 2.41
C GLN A 74 2.25 -13.51 1.69
N HIS A 75 2.87 -12.42 1.21
CA HIS A 75 2.23 -11.24 0.64
C HIS A 75 1.28 -10.53 1.60
N ASN A 76 1.56 -10.60 2.89
CA ASN A 76 0.91 -9.69 3.83
C ASN A 76 1.53 -8.31 3.68
N VAL A 77 0.71 -7.27 3.73
CA VAL A 77 1.12 -5.88 3.58
C VAL A 77 1.09 -5.21 4.95
N TYR A 78 2.22 -4.69 5.37
CA TYR A 78 2.36 -3.88 6.58
C TYR A 78 2.41 -2.43 6.15
N VAL A 79 1.58 -1.60 6.78
CA VAL A 79 1.39 -0.20 6.42
C VAL A 79 1.62 0.65 7.66
N SER A 80 2.50 1.63 7.54
CA SER A 80 2.59 2.73 8.51
C SER A 80 1.40 3.66 8.31
N ASP A 81 0.41 3.56 9.19
CA ASP A 81 -0.84 4.32 9.17
C ASP A 81 -0.65 5.61 9.98
N PHE A 82 0.02 6.57 9.34
CA PHE A 82 0.79 7.63 9.99
C PHE A 82 -0.05 8.50 10.94
N TYR A 83 -1.18 9.03 10.48
CA TYR A 83 -2.02 9.91 11.30
C TYR A 83 -2.93 9.15 12.28
N ASN A 84 -3.04 7.82 12.15
CA ASN A 84 -3.67 6.99 13.17
C ASN A 84 -2.66 6.47 14.20
N HIS A 85 -1.37 6.84 14.08
CA HIS A 85 -0.29 6.49 15.00
C HIS A 85 -0.19 4.98 15.24
N ARG A 86 -0.36 4.17 14.18
CA ARG A 86 -0.36 2.71 14.27
C ARG A 86 0.32 2.08 13.07
N VAL A 87 0.73 0.83 13.24
CA VAL A 87 1.14 -0.06 12.15
C VAL A 87 0.06 -1.10 11.97
N MET A 88 -0.39 -1.26 10.73
CA MET A 88 -1.46 -2.17 10.37
C MET A 88 -0.94 -3.26 9.43
N LYS A 89 -1.39 -4.49 9.62
CA LYS A 89 -1.11 -5.64 8.75
C LYS A 89 -2.39 -6.05 8.02
N TRP A 90 -2.33 -6.16 6.70
CA TRP A 90 -3.34 -6.84 5.88
C TRP A 90 -2.81 -8.18 5.41
N ASN A 91 -3.55 -9.25 5.70
CA ASN A 91 -3.30 -10.53 5.06
C ASN A 91 -3.72 -10.45 3.58
N LYS A 92 -3.10 -11.25 2.72
CA LYS A 92 -3.44 -11.29 1.29
C LYS A 92 -4.94 -11.54 1.09
N GLY A 93 -5.64 -10.58 0.47
CA GLY A 93 -7.07 -10.66 0.18
C GLY A 93 -8.01 -10.30 1.33
N ALA A 94 -7.48 -9.88 2.49
CA ALA A 94 -8.28 -9.42 3.61
C ALA A 94 -9.06 -8.13 3.28
N LYS A 95 -10.25 -7.97 3.87
CA LYS A 95 -11.05 -6.74 3.77
C LYS A 95 -10.72 -5.72 4.86
N GLU A 96 -10.14 -6.17 5.95
CA GLU A 96 -9.75 -5.40 7.12
C GLU A 96 -8.33 -5.77 7.54
N GLY A 97 -7.66 -4.81 8.17
CA GLY A 97 -6.32 -4.97 8.71
C GLY A 97 -6.35 -5.29 10.19
N ILE A 98 -5.18 -5.67 10.70
CA ILE A 98 -4.93 -5.98 12.10
C ILE A 98 -3.92 -4.95 12.61
N VAL A 99 -4.23 -4.29 13.73
CA VAL A 99 -3.25 -3.43 14.41
C VAL A 99 -2.15 -4.34 14.97
N VAL A 100 -0.92 -4.14 14.53
CA VAL A 100 0.25 -4.93 15.00
C VAL A 100 1.18 -4.13 15.90
N ALA A 101 1.08 -2.79 15.90
CA ALA A 101 1.76 -1.90 16.83
C ALA A 101 1.07 -0.54 16.91
N GLY A 102 1.19 0.16 18.04
CA GLY A 102 0.68 1.53 18.23
C GLY A 102 -0.85 1.63 18.40
N GLY A 103 -1.42 2.79 18.05
CA GLY A 103 -2.85 3.08 18.12
C GLY A 103 -3.32 3.83 19.37
N GLN A 104 -2.39 4.31 20.20
CA GLN A 104 -2.69 5.03 21.45
C GLN A 104 -2.24 6.50 21.42
N GLY A 105 -2.23 7.10 20.22
CA GLY A 105 -1.78 8.47 20.00
C GLY A 105 -0.29 8.60 19.70
N VAL A 106 0.17 9.85 19.62
CA VAL A 106 1.60 10.17 19.53
C VAL A 106 2.31 9.70 20.81
N GLY A 107 3.51 9.12 20.64
CA GLY A 107 4.37 8.76 21.76
C GLY A 107 4.99 9.95 22.46
#